data_AF-A0A2Z5ZFA3-F1
#
_entry.id   AF-A0A2Z5ZFA3-F1
#
_cell.length_a   1.000
_cell.length_b   1.000
_cell.length_c   1.000
_cell.angle_alpha   90.00
_cell.angle_beta   90.00
_cell.angle_gamma   90.00
#
_symmetry.space_group_name_H-M   'P 1'
#
loop_
_entity.id
_entity.type
_entity.pdbx_description
1 polymer ?
#
loop_
_entity_poly.entity_id
_entity_poly.type
_entity_poly.pdbx_seq_one_letter_code
_entity_poly.pdbx_strand_id
1 'polypeptide(L)'
;MRVLQDGEFTTVGGRAPIRADVRIVAATHRDLRQAIRAGAFREDLYYRLNVVPVRLPPLRERLEDIPLLARHFLAQCRDAGGPFKVLDETAIERLQAWRWPGNVRELENLIRRIVALYPQERIGAELIDAELAEPQANDLIAEKTTVEEPLCESVSRHIMRYLVAGREGMPLHDLYARVIAEVERPLIQMTLAETRGNQIKAATMLGLNRNTLRKKIRELEIPVVRGVV
;
A
#
# COMPACT_ATOMS: atom_id res chain seq x y z
N MET A 1 6.99 16.81 26.01
CA MET A 1 8.26 16.14 25.63
C MET A 1 9.41 17.00 26.12
N ARG A 2 10.15 16.55 27.15
CA ARG A 2 11.29 17.30 27.71
C ARG A 2 12.59 17.08 26.93
N VAL A 3 12.70 15.99 26.18
CA VAL A 3 13.91 15.64 25.38
C VAL A 3 14.32 16.72 24.39
N LEU A 4 13.36 17.33 23.68
CA LEU A 4 13.63 18.36 22.67
C LEU A 4 14.06 19.71 23.28
N GLN A 5 13.94 19.88 24.59
CA GLN A 5 14.19 21.16 25.28
C GLN A 5 15.32 21.04 26.30
N ASP A 6 15.23 20.03 27.16
CA ASP A 6 16.09 19.84 28.32
C ASP A 6 17.11 18.72 28.11
N GLY A 7 17.02 17.97 26.99
CA GLY A 7 17.86 16.80 26.74
C GLY A 7 17.58 15.64 27.70
N GLU A 8 16.45 15.64 28.39
CA GLU A 8 16.13 14.64 29.42
C GLU A 8 14.89 13.81 29.06
N PHE A 9 14.98 12.50 29.30
CA PHE A 9 13.85 11.56 29.20
C PHE A 9 13.70 10.71 30.45
N THR A 10 12.52 10.14 30.62
CA THR A 10 12.22 9.15 31.67
C THR A 10 11.74 7.86 31.02
N THR A 11 12.16 6.71 31.55
CA THR A 11 11.62 5.42 31.13
C THR A 11 10.16 5.26 31.57
N VAL A 12 9.40 4.38 30.91
CA VAL A 12 8.02 4.12 31.30
C VAL A 12 8.02 3.49 32.70
N GLY A 13 7.40 4.16 33.67
CA GLY A 13 7.39 3.74 35.09
C GLY A 13 8.60 4.22 35.91
N GLY A 14 9.63 4.78 35.28
CA GLY A 14 10.77 5.40 35.95
C GLY A 14 10.51 6.87 36.28
N ARG A 15 10.99 7.32 37.45
CA ARG A 15 10.90 8.74 37.88
C ARG A 15 12.21 9.51 37.71
N ALA A 16 13.33 8.82 37.54
CA ALA A 16 14.64 9.45 37.39
C ALA A 16 14.81 9.97 35.95
N PRO A 17 15.08 11.28 35.76
CA PRO A 17 15.43 11.81 34.45
C PRO A 17 16.83 11.33 34.03
N ILE A 18 16.96 10.92 32.78
CA ILE A 18 18.20 10.50 32.15
C ILE A 18 18.56 11.55 31.09
N ARG A 19 19.80 12.05 31.13
CA ARG A 19 20.31 12.97 30.12
C ARG A 19 20.70 12.23 28.84
N ALA A 20 20.35 12.81 27.70
CA ALA A 20 20.66 12.35 26.37
C ALA A 20 21.17 13.53 25.54
N ASP A 21 22.35 13.35 24.94
CA ASP A 21 22.87 14.23 23.91
C ASP A 21 22.62 13.59 22.54
N VAL A 22 21.67 14.14 21.79
CA VAL A 22 21.17 13.52 20.55
C VAL A 22 20.99 14.54 19.45
N ARG A 23 21.37 14.16 18.23
CA ARG A 23 21.01 14.89 17.01
C ARG A 23 19.70 14.33 16.45
N ILE A 24 18.67 15.17 16.44
CA ILE A 24 17.34 14.75 16.00
C ILE A 24 17.17 15.09 14.52
N VAL A 25 16.85 14.07 13.73
CA VAL A 25 16.45 14.20 12.32
C VAL A 25 15.06 13.59 12.18
N ALA A 26 14.12 14.38 11.67
CA ALA A 26 12.74 13.96 11.46
C ALA A 26 12.35 14.15 9.99
N ALA A 27 11.56 13.23 9.44
CA ALA A 27 11.03 13.31 8.08
C ALA A 27 9.54 12.99 8.10
N THR A 28 8.77 13.67 7.25
CA THR A 28 7.32 13.46 7.10
C THR A 28 6.87 13.75 5.67
N HIS A 29 5.90 12.99 5.18
CA HIS A 29 5.21 13.25 3.92
C HIS A 29 3.94 14.11 4.11
N ARG A 30 3.52 14.33 5.36
CA ARG A 30 2.30 15.08 5.70
C ARG A 30 2.61 16.58 5.86
N ASP A 31 1.67 17.42 5.44
CA ASP A 31 1.74 18.85 5.73
C ASP A 31 1.45 19.11 7.22
N LEU A 32 2.52 19.31 7.99
CA LEU A 32 2.42 19.59 9.43
C LEU A 32 1.65 20.88 9.72
N ARG A 33 1.68 21.88 8.84
CA ARG A 33 0.92 23.13 9.05
C ARG A 33 -0.58 22.88 8.93
N GLN A 34 -0.99 22.02 8.00
CA GLN A 34 -2.38 21.59 7.91
C GLN A 34 -2.77 20.74 9.14
N ALA A 35 -1.90 19.84 9.59
CA ALA A 35 -2.15 19.01 10.77
C ALA A 35 -2.27 19.83 12.07
N ILE A 36 -1.52 20.92 12.22
CA ILE A 36 -1.65 21.87 13.32
C ILE A 36 -3.01 22.57 13.28
N ARG A 37 -3.42 23.07 12.11
CA ARG A 37 -4.75 23.71 11.93
C ARG A 37 -5.91 22.76 12.24
N ALA A 38 -5.73 21.47 11.96
CA ALA A 38 -6.72 20.44 12.28
C ALA A 38 -6.67 19.95 13.74
N GLY A 39 -5.76 20.48 14.58
CA GLY A 39 -5.59 20.05 15.97
C GLY A 39 -4.94 18.67 16.13
N ALA A 40 -4.57 18.01 15.04
CA ALA A 40 -3.95 16.67 15.04
C ALA A 40 -2.45 16.72 15.37
N PHE A 41 -1.83 17.89 15.33
CA PHE A 41 -0.40 18.08 15.62
C PHE A 41 -0.16 19.26 16.53
N ARG A 42 0.78 19.09 17.47
CA ARG A 42 1.12 20.14 18.43
C ARG A 42 2.02 21.19 17.79
N GLU A 43 1.59 22.43 17.89
CA GLU A 43 2.32 23.58 17.36
C GLU A 43 3.70 23.77 18.02
N ASP A 44 3.80 23.56 19.34
CA ASP A 44 5.06 23.71 20.08
C ASP A 44 6.14 22.70 19.65
N LEU A 45 5.74 21.53 19.18
CA LEU A 45 6.64 20.50 18.67
C LEU A 45 7.09 20.82 17.23
N TYR A 46 6.20 21.39 16.42
CA TYR A 46 6.52 21.80 15.05
C TYR A 46 7.69 22.78 15.01
N TYR A 47 7.64 23.85 15.80
CA TYR A 47 8.69 24.86 15.81
C TYR A 47 10.04 24.35 16.34
N ARG A 48 10.03 23.31 17.18
CA ARG A 48 11.27 22.68 17.67
C ARG A 48 11.90 21.71 16.67
N LEU A 49 11.08 21.06 15.85
CA LEU A 49 11.58 20.16 14.80
C LEU A 49 11.97 20.93 13.54
N ASN A 50 11.20 21.97 13.19
CA ASN A 50 11.34 22.71 11.94
C ASN A 50 12.38 23.85 12.04
N VAL A 51 13.59 23.53 12.52
CA VAL A 51 14.70 24.50 12.64
C VAL A 51 15.40 24.68 11.30
N VAL A 52 15.80 23.58 10.66
CA VAL A 52 16.44 23.58 9.34
C VAL A 52 15.61 22.69 8.41
N PRO A 53 14.59 23.24 7.71
CA PRO A 53 13.78 22.45 6.81
C PRO A 53 14.55 22.08 5.54
N VAL A 54 14.64 20.79 5.26
CA VAL A 54 15.13 20.28 3.97
C VAL A 54 13.92 19.76 3.19
N ARG A 55 13.61 20.41 2.07
CA ARG A 55 12.58 19.94 1.15
C ARG A 55 13.21 18.99 0.14
N LEU A 56 12.65 17.79 0.03
CA LEU A 56 13.03 16.82 -0.99
C LEU A 56 12.13 17.03 -2.22
N PRO A 57 12.66 17.56 -3.34
CA PRO A 57 11.84 17.71 -4.53
C PRO A 57 11.52 16.32 -5.12
N PRO A 58 10.26 16.11 -5.55
CA PRO A 58 9.79 14.88 -6.16
C PRO A 58 10.55 14.59 -7.47
N LEU A 59 10.54 13.34 -7.92
CA LEU A 59 11.30 12.91 -9.10
C LEU A 59 10.94 13.70 -10.37
N ARG A 60 9.67 14.09 -10.50
CA ARG A 60 9.17 14.95 -11.60
C ARG A 60 9.84 16.33 -11.72
N GLU A 61 10.43 16.84 -10.65
CA GLU A 61 11.15 18.13 -10.65
C GLU A 61 12.65 17.95 -10.97
N ARG A 62 13.12 16.71 -11.11
CA ARG A 62 14.53 16.32 -11.29
C ARG A 62 14.68 15.19 -12.32
N LEU A 63 14.04 15.33 -13.48
CA LEU A 63 14.02 14.28 -14.51
C LEU A 63 15.42 13.96 -15.08
N GLU A 64 16.36 14.90 -14.96
CA GLU A 64 17.77 14.73 -15.34
C GLU A 64 18.50 13.68 -14.50
N ASP A 65 18.03 13.41 -13.27
CA ASP A 65 18.62 12.40 -12.38
C ASP A 65 18.20 10.97 -12.76
N ILE A 66 17.12 10.80 -13.54
CA ILE A 66 16.53 9.49 -13.86
C ILE A 66 17.52 8.52 -14.50
N PRO A 67 18.33 8.90 -15.51
CA PRO A 67 19.28 7.97 -16.14
C PRO A 67 20.31 7.43 -15.14
N LEU A 68 20.80 8.29 -14.24
CA LEU A 68 21.78 7.92 -13.22
C LEU A 68 21.16 7.00 -12.17
N LEU A 69 19.97 7.37 -11.67
CA LEU A 69 19.20 6.58 -10.72
C LEU A 69 18.84 5.20 -11.29
N ALA A 70 18.43 5.15 -12.55
CA ALA A 70 18.04 3.90 -13.18
C ALA A 70 19.23 2.92 -13.30
N ARG A 71 20.39 3.44 -13.72
CA ARG A 71 21.65 2.66 -13.73
C ARG A 71 22.05 2.20 -12.34
N HIS A 72 21.85 3.06 -11.33
CA HIS A 72 22.13 2.71 -9.93
C HIS A 72 21.25 1.53 -9.45
N PHE A 73 19.94 1.58 -9.70
CA PHE A 73 19.03 0.50 -9.29
C PHE A 73 19.30 -0.81 -10.04
N LEU A 74 19.66 -0.75 -11.32
CA LEU A 74 20.09 -1.94 -12.06
C LEU A 74 21.37 -2.55 -11.46
N ALA A 75 22.34 -1.72 -11.09
CA ALA A 75 23.55 -2.18 -10.41
C ALA A 75 23.20 -2.82 -9.05
N GLN A 76 22.33 -2.21 -8.25
CA GLN A 76 21.88 -2.79 -6.99
C GLN A 76 21.17 -4.14 -7.17
N CYS A 77 20.32 -4.29 -8.20
CA CYS A 77 19.66 -5.57 -8.49
C CYS A 77 20.68 -6.64 -8.88
N ARG A 78 21.69 -6.29 -9.69
CA ARG A 78 22.78 -7.20 -10.05
C ARG A 78 23.59 -7.61 -8.82
N ASP A 79 23.94 -6.66 -7.96
CA ASP A 79 24.73 -6.93 -6.75
C ASP A 79 23.94 -7.79 -5.74
N ALA A 80 22.61 -7.77 -5.81
CA ALA A 80 21.71 -8.67 -5.09
C ALA A 80 21.52 -10.05 -5.76
N GLY A 81 22.27 -10.37 -6.82
CA GLY A 81 22.21 -11.65 -7.53
C GLY A 81 21.26 -11.69 -8.73
N GLY A 82 20.69 -10.55 -9.14
CA GLY A 82 19.84 -10.43 -10.32
C GLY A 82 20.62 -10.49 -11.64
N PRO A 83 19.93 -10.77 -12.77
CA PRO A 83 20.55 -10.80 -14.09
C PRO A 83 21.07 -9.42 -14.49
N PHE A 84 22.16 -9.40 -15.26
CA PHE A 84 22.69 -8.18 -15.84
C PHE A 84 21.73 -7.61 -16.89
N LYS A 85 21.43 -6.32 -16.80
CA LYS A 85 20.53 -5.61 -17.71
C LYS A 85 21.02 -4.23 -18.05
N VAL A 86 20.68 -3.78 -19.25
CA VAL A 86 21.04 -2.48 -19.81
C VAL A 86 19.77 -1.82 -20.38
N LEU A 87 19.59 -0.54 -20.05
CA LEU A 87 18.56 0.30 -20.65
C LEU A 87 19.10 0.90 -21.94
N ASP A 88 18.36 0.74 -23.03
CA ASP A 88 18.65 1.47 -24.27
C ASP A 88 18.26 2.95 -24.13
N GLU A 89 18.80 3.79 -25.01
CA GLU A 89 18.55 5.25 -25.00
C GLU A 89 17.06 5.57 -25.06
N THR A 90 16.31 4.85 -25.89
CA THR A 90 14.86 5.00 -26.05
C THR A 90 14.09 4.67 -24.78
N ALA A 91 14.57 3.72 -23.97
CA ALA A 91 13.97 3.40 -22.68
C ALA A 91 14.20 4.54 -21.66
N ILE A 92 15.39 5.14 -21.67
CA ILE A 92 15.73 6.28 -20.80
C ILE A 92 14.86 7.49 -21.15
N GLU A 93 14.77 7.84 -22.43
CA GLU A 93 13.90 8.93 -22.92
C GLU A 93 12.45 8.70 -22.48
N ARG A 94 11.98 7.45 -22.55
CA ARG A 94 10.62 7.12 -22.14
C ARG A 94 10.39 7.28 -20.63
N LEU A 95 11.35 6.86 -19.81
CA LEU A 95 11.33 7.06 -18.36
C LEU A 95 11.34 8.54 -17.98
N GLN A 96 12.05 9.39 -18.73
CA GLN A 96 12.09 10.83 -18.52
C GLN A 96 10.81 11.53 -18.97
N ALA A 97 10.16 11.04 -20.04
CA ALA A 97 8.90 11.57 -20.53
C ALA A 97 7.69 11.21 -19.63
N TRP A 98 7.83 10.21 -18.74
CA TRP A 98 6.76 9.79 -17.85
C TRP A 98 6.54 10.76 -16.70
N ARG A 99 5.27 11.06 -16.38
CA ARG A 99 4.90 11.86 -15.21
C ARG A 99 4.84 10.99 -13.98
N TRP A 100 5.97 10.86 -13.29
CA TRP A 100 6.08 10.14 -12.02
C TRP A 100 5.14 10.73 -10.94
N PRO A 101 4.08 10.01 -10.53
CA PRO A 101 3.19 10.48 -9.46
C PRO A 101 3.88 10.49 -8.09
N GLY A 102 4.84 9.60 -7.86
CA GLY A 102 5.57 9.44 -6.61
C GLY A 102 7.05 9.82 -6.69
N ASN A 103 7.78 9.44 -5.64
CA ASN A 103 9.22 9.68 -5.51
C ASN A 103 10.02 8.59 -6.24
N VAL A 104 11.34 8.63 -6.03
CA VAL A 104 12.34 7.67 -6.55
C VAL A 104 11.97 6.19 -6.36
N ARG A 105 11.14 5.84 -5.36
CA ARG A 105 10.69 4.47 -5.11
C ARG A 105 9.91 3.86 -6.27
N GLU A 106 9.13 4.65 -6.99
CA GLU A 106 8.38 4.14 -8.13
C GLU A 106 9.32 3.68 -9.25
N LEU A 107 10.36 4.47 -9.52
CA LEU A 107 11.42 4.13 -10.46
C LEU A 107 12.18 2.87 -10.02
N GLU A 108 12.53 2.78 -8.73
CA GLU A 108 13.18 1.60 -8.17
C GLU A 108 12.32 0.34 -8.35
N ASN A 109 11.03 0.41 -7.99
CA ASN A 109 10.10 -0.71 -8.10
C ASN A 109 9.90 -1.16 -9.56
N LEU A 110 9.76 -0.19 -10.48
CA LEU A 110 9.69 -0.47 -11.91
C LEU A 110 10.92 -1.24 -12.38
N ILE A 111 12.12 -0.78 -12.01
CA ILE A 111 13.38 -1.43 -12.41
C ILE A 111 13.50 -2.83 -11.82
N ARG A 112 13.21 -3.00 -10.53
CA ARG A 112 13.20 -4.32 -9.87
C ARG A 112 12.25 -5.29 -10.58
N ARG A 113 11.07 -4.80 -10.97
CA ARG A 113 10.07 -5.58 -11.69
C ARG A 113 10.56 -5.97 -13.09
N ILE A 114 11.14 -5.02 -13.83
CA ILE A 114 11.75 -5.28 -15.14
C ILE A 114 12.86 -6.33 -15.04
N VAL A 115 13.67 -6.27 -13.98
CA VAL A 115 14.74 -7.22 -13.74
C VAL A 115 14.20 -8.63 -13.48
N ALA A 116 13.09 -8.73 -12.75
CA ALA A 116 12.49 -10.01 -12.35
C ALA A 116 11.61 -10.66 -13.43
N LEU A 117 10.84 -9.87 -14.19
CA LEU A 117 9.84 -10.38 -15.13
C LEU A 117 10.39 -10.71 -16.50
N TYR A 118 11.38 -9.94 -16.96
CA TYR A 118 11.87 -10.08 -18.32
C TYR A 118 13.19 -10.85 -18.33
N PRO A 119 13.38 -11.84 -19.22
CA PRO A 119 14.64 -12.54 -19.35
C PRO A 119 15.68 -11.76 -20.18
N GLN A 120 15.26 -10.87 -21.08
CA GLN A 120 16.18 -10.13 -21.94
C GLN A 120 17.12 -9.18 -21.18
N GLU A 121 18.37 -9.09 -21.66
CA GLU A 121 19.39 -8.20 -21.11
C GLU A 121 19.18 -6.74 -21.51
N ARG A 122 18.68 -6.49 -22.73
CA ARG A 122 18.42 -5.14 -23.24
C ARG A 122 16.96 -4.75 -23.06
N ILE A 123 16.73 -3.58 -22.48
CA ILE A 123 15.41 -3.03 -22.20
C ILE A 123 15.19 -1.81 -23.08
N GLY A 124 14.22 -1.90 -24.01
CA GLY A 124 13.81 -0.81 -24.90
C GLY A 124 12.52 -0.13 -24.46
N ALA A 125 12.10 0.91 -25.20
CA ALA A 125 10.94 1.73 -24.88
C ALA A 125 9.61 0.96 -24.79
N GLU A 126 9.37 -0.01 -25.69
CA GLU A 126 8.11 -0.77 -25.73
C GLU A 126 7.84 -1.54 -24.42
N LEU A 127 8.90 -2.05 -23.80
CA LEU A 127 8.82 -2.78 -22.54
C LEU A 127 8.50 -1.84 -21.38
N ILE A 128 9.16 -0.67 -21.35
CA ILE A 128 8.85 0.40 -20.39
C ILE A 128 7.40 0.84 -20.54
N ASP A 129 6.93 1.01 -21.76
CA ASP A 129 5.54 1.37 -22.04
C ASP A 129 4.55 0.31 -21.57
N ALA A 130 4.82 -0.97 -21.82
CA ALA A 130 3.98 -2.06 -21.32
C ALA A 130 3.88 -2.04 -19.79
N GLU A 131 5.00 -1.84 -19.09
CA GLU A 131 5.06 -1.82 -17.63
C GLU A 131 4.48 -0.56 -16.98
N LEU A 132 4.42 0.56 -17.72
CA LEU A 132 3.81 1.82 -17.28
C LEU A 132 2.32 1.91 -17.66
N ALA A 133 1.90 1.23 -18.72
CA ALA A 133 0.52 1.19 -19.19
C ALA A 133 -0.38 0.26 -18.36
N GLU A 134 0.20 -0.77 -17.73
CA GLU A 134 -0.50 -1.50 -16.69
C GLU A 134 -0.70 -0.57 -15.48
N PRO A 135 -1.94 -0.13 -15.20
CA PRO A 135 -2.18 0.78 -14.09
C PRO A 135 -1.74 0.11 -12.79
N GLN A 136 -1.19 0.92 -11.88
CA GLN A 136 -0.80 0.69 -10.49
C GLN A 136 -1.76 -0.22 -9.67
N ALA A 137 -1.94 -1.47 -10.07
CA ALA A 137 -2.67 -2.48 -9.32
C ALA A 137 -1.80 -3.01 -8.17
N ASN A 138 -0.47 -2.85 -8.25
CA ASN A 138 0.47 -3.36 -7.27
C ASN A 138 0.99 -2.33 -6.24
N ASP A 139 0.87 -1.02 -6.47
CA ASP A 139 1.13 -0.03 -5.40
C ASP A 139 0.02 -0.03 -4.33
N LEU A 140 -1.14 -0.62 -4.64
CA LEU A 140 -2.18 -0.95 -3.65
C LEU A 140 -1.83 -2.20 -2.80
N ILE A 141 -0.81 -2.99 -3.20
CA ILE A 141 -0.47 -4.27 -2.56
C ILE A 141 0.81 -4.14 -1.70
N ALA A 142 1.72 -3.21 -2.01
CA ALA A 142 2.96 -3.04 -1.24
C ALA A 142 2.88 -2.07 -0.03
N GLU A 143 1.92 -1.13 -0.01
CA GLU A 143 1.72 -0.20 1.14
C GLU A 143 0.59 -0.62 2.11
N LYS A 144 -0.11 -1.73 1.84
CA LYS A 144 -1.21 -2.22 2.69
C LYS A 144 -0.82 -3.19 3.81
N THR A 145 0.44 -3.20 4.26
CA THR A 145 0.83 -4.04 5.41
C THR A 145 0.86 -3.31 6.76
N THR A 146 0.68 -1.98 6.85
CA THR A 146 0.72 -1.31 8.18
C THR A 146 -0.22 -0.13 8.41
N VAL A 147 -1.30 0.02 7.64
CA VAL A 147 -2.44 0.80 8.11
C VAL A 147 -3.66 -0.08 7.95
N GLU A 148 -4.24 -0.50 9.08
CA GLU A 148 -5.59 -1.06 9.12
C GLU A 148 -6.53 -0.02 8.52
N GLU A 149 -6.72 -0.05 7.20
CA GLU A 149 -7.82 0.65 6.57
C GLU A 149 -9.09 0.00 7.14
N PRO A 150 -9.91 0.74 7.91
CA PRO A 150 -11.09 0.15 8.51
C PRO A 150 -11.98 -0.39 7.40
N LEU A 151 -12.54 -1.59 7.59
CA LEU A 151 -13.40 -2.26 6.62
C LEU A 151 -14.47 -1.32 6.03
N CYS A 152 -14.98 -0.40 6.84
CA CYS A 152 -15.93 0.63 6.46
C CYS A 152 -15.47 1.49 5.28
N GLU A 153 -14.19 1.88 5.22
CA GLU A 153 -13.65 2.76 4.18
C GLU A 153 -13.44 2.00 2.86
N SER A 154 -12.96 0.75 2.95
CA SER A 154 -12.86 -0.16 1.80
C SER A 154 -14.22 -0.47 1.19
N VAL A 155 -15.23 -0.75 2.02
CA VAL A 155 -16.61 -1.02 1.58
C VAL A 155 -17.23 0.25 0.96
N SER A 156 -17.03 1.42 1.58
CA SER A 156 -17.55 2.70 1.06
C SER A 156 -17.00 3.03 -0.32
N ARG A 157 -15.69 2.83 -0.55
CA ARG A 157 -15.06 3.00 -1.86
C ARG A 157 -15.68 2.09 -2.93
N HIS A 158 -15.90 0.81 -2.58
CA HIS A 158 -16.47 -0.18 -3.49
C HIS A 158 -17.93 0.13 -3.85
N ILE A 159 -18.74 0.52 -2.87
CA ILE A 159 -20.14 0.93 -3.10
C ILE A 159 -20.19 2.21 -3.96
N MET A 160 -19.33 3.20 -3.69
CA MET A 160 -19.29 4.43 -4.48
C MET A 160 -19.00 4.15 -5.96
N ARG A 161 -18.11 3.18 -6.26
CA ARG A 161 -17.83 2.74 -7.63
C ARG A 161 -19.07 2.17 -8.33
N TYR A 162 -19.85 1.35 -7.64
CA TYR A 162 -21.12 0.83 -8.19
C TYR A 162 -22.15 1.93 -8.43
N LEU A 163 -22.26 2.90 -7.52
CA LEU A 163 -23.20 4.01 -7.67
C LEU A 163 -22.83 4.95 -8.81
N VAL A 164 -21.54 5.16 -9.07
CA VAL A 164 -21.05 5.95 -10.22
C VAL A 164 -21.32 5.19 -11.53
N ALA A 165 -21.02 3.89 -11.59
CA ALA A 165 -21.28 3.06 -12.76
C ALA A 165 -22.79 2.94 -13.09
N GLY A 166 -23.66 2.94 -12.07
CA GLY A 166 -25.11 2.93 -12.26
C GLY A 166 -25.69 4.22 -12.86
N ARG A 167 -24.97 5.35 -12.79
CA ARG A 167 -25.39 6.63 -13.40
C ARG A 167 -25.20 6.67 -14.92
N GLU A 168 -24.48 5.70 -15.49
CA GLU A 168 -24.20 5.57 -16.93
C GLU A 168 -25.19 4.62 -17.66
N GLY A 169 -26.34 4.33 -17.06
CA GLY A 169 -27.47 3.67 -17.74
C GLY A 169 -27.71 2.19 -17.40
N MET A 170 -27.02 1.63 -16.40
CA MET A 170 -27.33 0.29 -15.88
C MET A 170 -28.27 0.40 -14.67
N PRO A 171 -29.49 -0.19 -14.70
CA PRO A 171 -30.42 -0.12 -13.59
C PRO A 171 -29.83 -0.77 -12.33
N LEU A 172 -29.75 0.00 -11.24
CA LEU A 172 -29.30 -0.45 -9.92
C LEU A 172 -30.38 -1.29 -9.20
N HIS A 173 -30.89 -2.34 -9.84
CA HIS A 173 -31.74 -3.31 -9.15
C HIS A 173 -30.86 -4.26 -8.30
N ASP A 174 -31.36 -4.60 -7.11
CA ASP A 174 -30.75 -5.56 -6.18
C ASP A 174 -29.31 -5.27 -5.71
N LEU A 175 -28.92 -3.98 -5.66
CA LEU A 175 -27.61 -3.56 -5.15
C LEU A 175 -27.31 -4.13 -3.75
N TYR A 176 -28.31 -4.18 -2.87
CA TYR A 176 -28.19 -4.77 -1.54
C TYR A 176 -27.79 -6.25 -1.62
N ALA A 177 -28.52 -7.07 -2.38
CA ALA A 177 -28.24 -8.50 -2.48
C ALA A 177 -26.85 -8.77 -3.09
N ARG A 178 -26.46 -7.98 -4.09
CA ARG A 178 -25.15 -8.08 -4.73
C ARG A 178 -24.00 -7.74 -3.80
N VAL A 179 -24.07 -6.59 -3.11
CA VAL A 179 -23.02 -6.15 -2.19
C VAL A 179 -22.88 -7.12 -1.02
N ILE A 180 -24.00 -7.57 -0.45
CA ILE A 180 -23.97 -8.56 0.63
C ILE A 180 -23.38 -9.89 0.16
N ALA A 181 -23.73 -10.39 -1.03
CA ALA A 181 -23.16 -11.61 -1.57
C ALA A 181 -21.63 -11.50 -1.80
N GLU A 182 -21.16 -10.36 -2.31
CA GLU A 182 -19.72 -10.09 -2.52
C GLU A 182 -18.93 -10.03 -1.22
N VAL A 183 -19.54 -9.62 -0.10
CA VAL A 183 -18.89 -9.58 1.22
C VAL A 183 -19.02 -10.93 1.95
N GLU A 184 -20.20 -11.55 1.95
CA GLU A 184 -20.46 -12.78 2.68
C GLU A 184 -19.71 -13.99 2.12
N ARG A 185 -19.56 -14.08 0.80
CA ARG A 185 -18.86 -15.20 0.15
C ARG A 185 -17.40 -15.35 0.59
N PRO A 186 -16.53 -14.32 0.47
CA PRO A 186 -15.15 -14.43 0.92
C PRO A 186 -15.05 -14.63 2.43
N LEU A 187 -15.90 -13.96 3.22
CA LEU A 187 -15.95 -14.13 4.68
C LEU A 187 -16.19 -15.60 5.07
N ILE A 188 -17.24 -16.22 4.53
CA ILE A 188 -17.58 -17.61 4.82
C ILE A 188 -16.50 -18.57 4.28
N GLN A 189 -15.95 -18.31 3.09
CA GLN A 189 -14.90 -19.13 2.51
C GLN A 189 -13.62 -19.13 3.36
N MET A 190 -13.15 -17.97 3.78
CA MET A 190 -11.94 -17.85 4.60
C MET A 190 -12.15 -18.49 5.98
N THR A 191 -13.30 -18.29 6.61
CA THR A 191 -13.62 -18.94 7.89
C THR A 191 -13.74 -20.46 7.75
N LEU A 192 -14.29 -20.97 6.64
CA LEU A 192 -14.30 -22.41 6.36
C LEU A 192 -12.90 -22.96 6.11
N ALA A 193 -12.03 -22.23 5.39
CA ALA A 193 -10.64 -22.63 5.18
C ALA A 193 -9.88 -22.73 6.51
N GLU A 194 -10.00 -21.70 7.37
CA GLU A 194 -9.36 -21.66 8.69
C GLU A 194 -9.83 -22.81 9.59
N THR A 195 -11.12 -23.13 9.52
CA THR A 195 -11.73 -24.23 10.28
C THR A 195 -11.63 -25.59 9.59
N ARG A 196 -10.88 -25.69 8.49
CA ARG A 196 -10.69 -26.90 7.67
C ARG A 196 -12.01 -27.56 7.23
N GLY A 197 -13.01 -26.76 6.91
CA GLY A 197 -14.34 -27.21 6.48
C GLY A 197 -15.28 -27.61 7.63
N ASN A 198 -14.90 -27.38 8.89
CA ASN A 198 -15.77 -27.67 10.03
C ASN A 198 -16.84 -26.59 10.20
N GLN A 199 -18.02 -26.85 9.64
CA GLN A 199 -19.17 -25.92 9.67
C GLN A 199 -19.66 -25.55 11.08
N ILE A 200 -19.46 -26.40 12.10
CA ILE A 200 -19.86 -26.06 13.47
C ILE A 200 -18.90 -25.01 14.03
N LYS A 201 -17.59 -25.24 13.89
CA LYS A 201 -16.56 -24.29 14.34
C LYS A 201 -16.61 -22.98 13.55
N ALA A 202 -16.85 -23.05 12.24
CA ALA A 202 -17.04 -21.87 11.40
C ALA A 202 -18.28 -21.05 11.83
N ALA A 203 -19.40 -21.71 12.12
CA ALA A 203 -20.61 -21.03 12.58
C ALA A 203 -20.38 -20.31 13.92
N THR A 204 -19.70 -20.97 14.87
CA THR A 204 -19.32 -20.35 16.15
C THR A 204 -18.39 -19.16 15.94
N MET A 205 -17.38 -19.27 15.06
CA MET A 205 -16.44 -18.20 14.77
C MET A 205 -17.12 -16.98 14.12
N LEU A 206 -18.12 -17.22 13.27
CA LEU A 206 -18.93 -16.17 12.65
C LEU A 206 -20.04 -15.63 13.56
N GLY A 207 -20.27 -16.23 14.74
CA GLY A 207 -21.38 -15.87 15.63
C GLY A 207 -22.76 -16.22 15.04
N LEU A 208 -22.83 -17.16 14.10
CA LEU A 208 -24.05 -17.56 13.41
C LEU A 208 -24.57 -18.91 13.89
N ASN A 209 -25.88 -19.12 13.78
CA ASN A 209 -26.44 -20.47 13.90
C ASN A 209 -25.94 -21.36 12.74
N ARG A 210 -25.55 -22.60 13.03
CA ARG A 210 -25.13 -23.60 12.04
C ARG A 210 -26.10 -23.74 10.87
N ASN A 211 -27.41 -23.72 11.13
CA ASN A 211 -28.42 -23.86 10.09
C ASN A 211 -28.41 -22.67 9.12
N THR A 212 -28.16 -21.46 9.64
CA THR A 212 -28.02 -20.23 8.86
C THR A 212 -26.76 -20.28 7.99
N LEU A 213 -25.63 -20.72 8.55
CA LEU A 213 -24.40 -20.91 7.77
C LEU A 213 -24.59 -21.93 6.64
N ARG A 214 -25.29 -23.04 6.92
CA ARG A 214 -25.59 -24.08 5.91
C ARG A 214 -26.48 -23.57 4.78
N LYS A 215 -27.44 -22.69 5.10
CA LYS A 215 -28.29 -22.03 4.11
C LYS A 215 -27.45 -21.10 3.23
N LYS A 216 -26.64 -20.23 3.83
CA LYS A 216 -25.75 -19.29 3.11
C LYS A 216 -24.72 -19.99 2.22
N ILE A 217 -24.12 -21.09 2.68
CA ILE A 217 -23.20 -21.90 1.85
C ILE A 217 -23.87 -22.40 0.57
N ARG A 218 -25.15 -22.80 0.64
CA ARG A 218 -25.92 -23.26 -0.53
C ARG A 218 -26.32 -22.11 -1.45
N GLU A 219 -26.77 -21.00 -0.87
CA GLU A 219 -27.21 -19.81 -1.64
C GLU A 219 -26.06 -19.11 -2.36
N LEU A 220 -24.86 -19.12 -1.77
CA LEU A 220 -23.66 -18.48 -2.33
C LEU A 220 -22.76 -19.47 -3.12
N GLU A 221 -23.24 -20.70 -3.33
CA GLU A 221 -22.55 -21.77 -4.07
C GLU A 221 -21.08 -21.96 -3.64
N ILE A 222 -20.84 -21.97 -2.32
CA ILE A 222 -19.49 -22.04 -1.77
C ILE A 222 -19.01 -23.50 -1.79
N PRO A 223 -17.87 -23.82 -2.44
CA PRO A 223 -17.32 -25.17 -2.45
C PRO A 223 -16.80 -25.52 -1.05
N VAL A 224 -17.46 -26.47 -0.37
CA VAL A 224 -17.00 -26.98 0.91
C VAL A 224 -16.05 -28.14 0.66
N VAL A 225 -14.76 -27.87 0.54
CA VAL A 225 -13.73 -28.91 0.53
C VAL A 225 -13.60 -29.42 1.96
N ARG A 226 -14.13 -30.61 2.23
CA ARG A 226 -13.87 -31.31 3.49
C ARG A 226 -12.44 -31.84 3.41
N GLY A 227 -11.57 -31.38 4.32
CA GLY A 227 -10.27 -32.00 4.51
C GLY A 227 -10.47 -33.48 4.80
N VAL A 228 -10.02 -34.32 3.87
CA VAL A 228 -9.81 -35.75 4.09
C VAL A 228 -8.78 -35.88 5.21
N VAL A 229 -9.11 -36.63 6.25
CA VAL A 229 -8.11 -37.19 7.18
C VAL A 229 -7.55 -38.43 6.53
#